data_AF-G3F4B7-F1
#
_entry.id   AF-G3F4B7-F1
#
_cell.length_a   1.000
_cell.length_b   1.000
_cell.length_c   1.000
_cell.angle_alpha   90.00
_cell.angle_beta   90.00
_cell.angle_gamma   90.00
#
_symmetry.space_group_name_H-M   'P 1'
#
loop_
_entity.id
_entity.type
_entity.pdbx_description
1 polymer ?
#
loop_
_entity_poly.entity_id
_entity_poly.type
_entity_poly.pdbx_seq_one_letter_code
_entity_poly.pdbx_strand_id
1 'polypeptide(L)'
;PLERGFGTTLGNSLRRVLLTSVPGTGLVKVKIDGILHEFTTVPGVKEDVTKIILNLKKLELRAYTEEVKTIELDVEGPATVTAEDLKADADVEVLNPDQYICTIAQGGHLHMWIDVCNGRGYVPASENKTAEMSIGDIPVDSLFSPIEKVNYQVE
;
A
#
# COMPACT_ATOMS: atom_id res chain seq x y z
N PRO A 1 35.40 18.63 7.33
CA PRO A 1 34.65 19.90 7.28
C PRO A 1 34.39 20.30 5.83
N LEU A 2 33.12 20.47 5.45
CA LEU A 2 32.76 20.98 4.13
C LEU A 2 32.84 22.51 4.12
N GLU A 3 32.96 23.11 2.93
CA GLU A 3 32.83 24.56 2.80
C GLU A 3 31.44 25.03 3.27
N ARG A 4 31.39 26.26 3.79
CA ARG A 4 30.15 26.85 4.31
C ARG A 4 29.07 26.81 3.23
N GLY A 5 27.90 26.28 3.58
CA GLY A 5 26.75 26.14 2.68
C GLY A 5 26.66 24.78 1.98
N PHE A 6 27.76 24.05 1.80
CA PHE A 6 27.74 22.73 1.14
C PHE A 6 26.94 21.70 1.95
N GLY A 7 26.99 21.76 3.29
CA GLY A 7 26.19 20.89 4.15
C GLY A 7 24.69 21.00 3.87
N THR A 8 24.17 22.22 3.73
CA THR A 8 22.75 22.46 3.43
C THR A 8 22.40 22.01 2.01
N THR A 9 23.24 22.33 1.03
CA THR A 9 23.01 21.94 -0.37
C THR A 9 22.98 20.42 -0.51
N LEU A 10 23.96 19.71 0.05
CA LEU A 10 24.02 18.25 0.00
C LEU A 10 22.90 17.60 0.81
N GLY A 11 22.67 18.05 2.05
CA GLY A 11 21.65 17.51 2.94
C GLY A 11 20.25 17.60 2.34
N ASN A 12 19.89 18.77 1.79
CA ASN A 12 18.59 18.95 1.12
C ASN A 12 18.47 18.10 -0.15
N SER A 13 19.53 18.03 -0.95
CA SER A 13 19.53 17.26 -2.20
C SER A 13 19.37 15.78 -1.92
N LEU A 14 20.14 15.23 -0.97
CA LEU A 14 20.04 13.83 -0.55
C LEU A 14 18.67 13.52 0.05
N ARG A 15 18.15 14.38 0.92
CA ARG A 15 16.81 14.22 1.49
C ARG A 15 15.73 14.09 0.41
N ARG A 16 15.79 14.93 -0.62
CA ARG A 16 14.84 14.89 -1.73
C ARG A 16 14.99 13.60 -2.54
N VAL A 17 16.21 13.23 -2.92
CA VAL A 17 16.47 12.02 -3.70
C VAL A 17 15.98 10.77 -2.96
N LEU A 18 16.26 10.67 -1.66
CA LEU A 18 15.83 9.54 -0.84
C LEU A 18 14.30 9.41 -0.78
N LEU A 19 13.57 10.51 -0.63
CA LEU A 19 12.11 10.48 -0.50
C LEU A 19 11.36 10.32 -1.84
N THR A 20 11.94 10.73 -2.97
CA THR A 20 11.21 10.77 -4.24
C THR A 20 11.72 9.82 -5.31
N SER A 21 12.96 9.36 -5.21
CA SER A 21 13.65 8.71 -6.33
C SER A 21 14.03 7.26 -6.06
N VAL A 22 13.89 6.76 -4.83
CA VAL A 22 14.14 5.35 -4.52
C VAL A 22 12.98 4.51 -5.05
N PRO A 23 13.23 3.47 -5.86
CA PRO A 23 12.19 2.58 -6.33
C PRO A 23 11.65 1.73 -5.18
N GLY A 24 10.35 1.44 -5.23
CA GLY A 24 9.72 0.49 -4.32
C GLY A 24 8.33 0.10 -4.82
N THR A 25 7.72 -0.85 -4.10
CA THR A 25 6.43 -1.43 -4.45
C THR A 25 5.33 -0.80 -3.61
N GLY A 26 4.21 -0.45 -4.23
CA GLY A 26 3.08 0.18 -3.57
C GLY A 26 1.75 -0.29 -4.13
N LEU A 27 0.69 -0.08 -3.36
CA LEU A 27 -0.69 -0.37 -3.78
C LEU A 27 -1.17 0.67 -4.81
N VAL A 28 -1.95 0.22 -5.80
CA VAL A 28 -2.54 1.05 -6.84
C VAL A 28 -4.04 1.20 -6.64
N LYS A 29 -4.72 0.06 -6.48
CA LYS A 29 -6.16 -0.01 -6.22
C LYS A 29 -6.52 -1.22 -5.38
N VAL A 30 -7.68 -1.15 -4.76
CA VAL A 30 -8.30 -2.24 -4.00
C VAL A 30 -9.70 -2.46 -4.54
N LYS A 31 -10.12 -3.71 -4.66
CA LYS A 31 -11.49 -4.09 -5.00
C LYS A 31 -11.99 -5.08 -3.95
N ILE A 32 -13.12 -4.79 -3.32
CA ILE A 32 -13.72 -5.66 -2.30
C ILE A 32 -15.09 -6.10 -2.79
N ASP A 33 -15.40 -7.39 -2.64
CA ASP A 33 -16.67 -7.93 -3.11
C ASP A 33 -17.87 -7.24 -2.45
N GLY A 34 -18.84 -6.85 -3.28
CA GLY A 34 -20.06 -6.15 -2.85
C GLY A 34 -19.86 -4.69 -2.43
N ILE A 35 -18.64 -4.15 -2.50
CA ILE A 35 -18.32 -2.77 -2.11
C ILE A 35 -18.09 -1.91 -3.35
N LEU A 36 -18.76 -0.76 -3.40
CA LEU A 36 -18.69 0.16 -4.54
C LEU A 36 -17.76 1.37 -4.32
N HIS A 37 -17.50 1.72 -3.06
CA HIS A 37 -16.70 2.89 -2.69
C HIS A 37 -16.12 2.73 -1.28
N GLU A 38 -15.14 3.56 -0.94
CA GLU A 38 -14.35 3.54 0.29
C GLU A 38 -15.10 3.97 1.57
N PHE A 39 -16.22 4.70 1.41
CA PHE A 39 -17.01 5.25 2.51
C PHE A 39 -18.14 4.32 2.97
N THR A 40 -17.86 3.03 3.11
CA THR A 40 -18.84 2.03 3.56
C THR A 40 -18.21 1.00 4.50
N THR A 41 -19.04 0.11 5.01
CA THR A 41 -18.64 -1.03 5.84
C THR A 41 -18.73 -2.34 5.07
N VAL A 42 -17.94 -3.34 5.47
CA VAL A 42 -18.05 -4.71 4.96
C VAL A 42 -18.86 -5.54 5.98
N PRO A 43 -19.99 -6.14 5.60
CA PRO A 43 -20.78 -6.97 6.50
C PRO A 43 -19.94 -8.10 7.12
N GLY A 44 -19.99 -8.25 8.44
CA GLY A 44 -19.23 -9.29 9.14
C GLY A 44 -17.76 -8.98 9.38
N VAL A 45 -17.27 -7.80 8.98
CA VAL A 45 -15.92 -7.30 9.31
C VAL A 45 -16.02 -6.17 10.31
N LYS A 46 -15.10 -6.13 11.28
CA LYS A 46 -15.08 -5.14 12.36
C LYS A 46 -14.68 -3.75 11.87
N GLU A 47 -13.71 -3.67 10.97
CA GLU A 47 -13.21 -2.44 10.37
C GLU A 47 -14.08 -1.99 9.19
N ASP A 48 -14.19 -0.67 9.01
CA ASP A 48 -14.75 -0.09 7.78
C ASP A 48 -13.72 -0.14 6.62
N VAL A 49 -14.18 0.10 5.39
CA VAL A 49 -13.34 0.00 4.20
C VAL A 49 -12.17 0.99 4.24
N THR A 50 -12.40 2.20 4.76
CA THR A 50 -11.34 3.20 4.91
C THR A 50 -10.22 2.70 5.84
N LYS A 51 -10.59 2.06 6.95
CA LYS A 51 -9.65 1.51 7.92
C LYS A 51 -8.89 0.31 7.34
N ILE A 52 -9.56 -0.54 6.58
CA ILE A 52 -8.92 -1.63 5.82
C ILE A 52 -7.87 -1.04 4.87
N ILE A 53 -8.23 -0.06 4.04
CA ILE A 53 -7.30 0.60 3.11
C ILE A 53 -6.10 1.22 3.85
N LEU A 54 -6.32 1.89 4.99
CA LEU A 54 -5.24 2.45 5.80
C LEU A 54 -4.31 1.39 6.40
N ASN A 55 -4.82 0.22 6.73
CA ASN A 55 -4.01 -0.90 7.19
C ASN A 55 -3.24 -1.55 6.03
N LEU A 56 -3.86 -1.68 4.85
CA LEU A 56 -3.20 -2.17 3.63
C LEU A 56 -2.06 -1.25 3.17
N LYS A 57 -2.19 0.07 3.35
CA LYS A 57 -1.10 1.03 3.06
C LYS A 57 0.15 0.85 3.92
N LYS A 58 0.10 0.03 4.98
CA LYS A 58 1.25 -0.31 5.82
C LYS A 58 1.94 -1.61 5.40
N LEU A 59 1.44 -2.27 4.36
CA LEU A 59 2.10 -3.45 3.81
C LEU A 59 3.45 -3.05 3.23
N GLU A 60 4.49 -3.79 3.62
CA GLU A 60 5.81 -3.72 3.03
C GLU A 60 5.91 -4.83 2.01
N LEU A 61 5.91 -4.46 0.73
CA LEU A 61 5.88 -5.38 -0.39
C LEU A 61 7.14 -5.23 -1.24
N ARG A 62 7.54 -6.31 -1.90
CA ARG A 62 8.55 -6.28 -2.95
C ARG A 62 8.03 -7.05 -4.16
N ALA A 63 7.79 -6.34 -5.26
CA ALA A 63 7.48 -6.93 -6.55
C ALA A 63 8.75 -7.07 -7.40
N TYR A 64 8.93 -8.23 -8.03
CA TYR A 64 10.06 -8.54 -8.93
C TYR A 64 9.76 -8.28 -10.41
N THR A 65 8.56 -7.78 -10.72
CA THR A 65 8.10 -7.43 -12.06
C THR A 65 7.82 -5.93 -12.21
N GLU A 66 7.85 -5.43 -13.44
CA GLU A 66 7.41 -4.06 -13.77
C GLU A 66 5.90 -3.98 -14.05
N GLU A 67 5.24 -5.12 -14.23
CA GLU A 67 3.80 -5.19 -14.49
C GLU A 67 2.99 -5.00 -13.20
N VAL A 68 1.73 -4.56 -13.35
CA VAL A 68 0.77 -4.55 -12.24
C VAL A 68 0.43 -5.99 -11.87
N LYS A 69 0.53 -6.32 -10.59
CA LYS A 69 0.19 -7.63 -10.04
C LYS A 69 -1.01 -7.51 -9.11
N THR A 70 -1.91 -8.49 -9.21
CA THR A 70 -3.10 -8.57 -8.36
C THR A 70 -2.88 -9.66 -7.31
N ILE A 71 -2.99 -9.27 -6.05
CA ILE A 71 -2.95 -10.16 -4.89
C ILE A 71 -4.37 -10.40 -4.42
N GLU A 72 -4.75 -11.65 -4.21
CA GLU A 72 -6.08 -12.03 -3.71
C GLU A 72 -6.03 -12.28 -2.20
N LEU A 73 -7.07 -11.85 -1.48
CA LEU A 73 -7.36 -12.23 -0.11
C LEU A 73 -8.77 -12.80 -0.06
N ASP A 74 -8.91 -14.01 0.47
CA ASP A 74 -10.19 -14.72 0.59
C ASP A 74 -10.22 -15.48 1.93
N VAL A 75 -10.95 -14.94 2.91
CA VAL A 75 -10.94 -15.46 4.29
C VAL A 75 -12.36 -15.51 4.86
N GLU A 76 -12.72 -16.66 5.45
CA GLU A 76 -13.94 -16.86 6.23
C GLU A 76 -13.69 -16.69 7.73
N GLY A 77 -14.62 -16.04 8.43
CA GLY A 77 -14.54 -15.77 9.86
C GLY A 77 -15.13 -16.88 10.74
N PRO A 78 -14.77 -16.92 12.04
CA PRO A 78 -14.08 -15.86 12.78
C PRO A 78 -12.56 -15.94 12.60
N ALA A 79 -11.95 -14.83 12.17
CA ALA A 79 -10.52 -14.76 11.90
C ALA A 79 -9.94 -13.36 12.13
N THR A 80 -8.69 -13.29 12.54
CA THR A 80 -7.88 -12.07 12.52
C THR A 80 -7.03 -12.14 11.26
N VAL A 81 -7.31 -11.27 10.29
CA VAL A 81 -6.64 -11.24 9.01
C VAL A 81 -5.36 -10.41 9.11
N THR A 82 -4.27 -10.99 8.65
CA THR A 82 -2.93 -10.40 8.59
C THR A 82 -2.39 -10.44 7.16
N ALA A 83 -1.22 -9.86 6.93
CA ALA A 83 -0.57 -9.87 5.63
C ALA A 83 -0.11 -11.28 5.20
N GLU A 84 0.05 -12.21 6.14
CA GLU A 84 0.32 -13.62 5.84
C GLU A 84 -0.82 -14.32 5.09
N ASP A 85 -2.06 -13.85 5.24
CA ASP A 85 -3.23 -14.43 4.57
C ASP A 85 -3.33 -14.03 3.08
N LEU A 86 -2.47 -13.13 2.61
CA LEU A 86 -2.43 -12.68 1.23
C LEU A 86 -1.91 -13.79 0.30
N LYS A 87 -2.69 -14.12 -0.73
CA LYS A 87 -2.28 -15.07 -1.78
C LYS A 87 -1.41 -14.36 -2.82
N ALA A 88 -0.17 -14.05 -2.43
CA ALA A 88 0.83 -13.49 -3.33
C ALA A 88 1.47 -14.60 -4.20
N ASP A 89 1.74 -14.29 -5.47
CA ASP A 89 2.49 -15.17 -6.37
C ASP A 89 4.02 -15.03 -6.15
N ALA A 90 4.81 -15.81 -6.87
CA ALA A 90 6.28 -15.77 -6.75
C ALA A 90 6.90 -14.41 -7.16
N ASP A 91 6.13 -13.55 -7.83
CA ASP A 91 6.59 -12.23 -8.26
C ASP A 91 6.36 -11.15 -7.21
N VAL A 92 5.65 -11.43 -6.11
CA VAL A 92 5.42 -10.49 -4.99
C VAL A 92 5.77 -11.13 -3.66
N GLU A 93 6.71 -10.52 -2.93
CA GLU A 93 7.11 -10.89 -1.59
C GLU A 93 6.48 -9.94 -0.56
N VAL A 94 5.82 -10.50 0.46
CA VAL A 94 5.33 -9.77 1.64
C VAL A 94 6.41 -9.75 2.71
N LEU A 95 6.92 -8.57 3.05
CA LEU A 95 8.06 -8.41 3.96
C LEU A 95 7.65 -8.33 5.44
N ASN A 96 6.40 -7.91 5.72
CA ASN A 96 5.84 -7.80 7.07
C ASN A 96 4.56 -8.64 7.24
N PRO A 97 4.67 -9.99 7.29
CA PRO A 97 3.52 -10.90 7.31
C PRO A 97 2.57 -10.71 8.53
N ASP A 98 3.08 -10.17 9.64
CA ASP A 98 2.33 -9.89 10.86
C ASP A 98 1.47 -8.62 10.79
N GLN A 99 1.55 -7.85 9.70
CA GLN A 99 0.80 -6.62 9.53
C GLN A 99 -0.71 -6.88 9.56
N TYR A 100 -1.37 -6.38 10.60
CA TYR A 100 -2.82 -6.49 10.77
C TYR A 100 -3.59 -5.78 9.65
N ILE A 101 -4.59 -6.46 9.08
CA ILE A 101 -5.50 -5.92 8.07
C ILE A 101 -6.88 -5.63 8.68
N CYS A 102 -7.56 -6.67 9.19
CA CYS A 102 -8.90 -6.54 9.79
C CYS A 102 -9.28 -7.77 10.62
N THR A 103 -10.42 -7.71 11.31
CA THR A 103 -11.01 -8.84 12.04
C THR A 103 -12.37 -9.19 11.44
N ILE A 104 -12.57 -10.47 11.10
CA ILE A 104 -13.82 -11.01 10.59
C ILE A 104 -14.55 -11.73 11.73
N ALA A 105 -15.82 -11.39 11.92
CA ALA A 105 -16.70 -12.04 12.90
C ALA A 105 -17.14 -13.44 12.44
N GLN A 106 -17.72 -14.22 13.33
CA GLN A 106 -18.22 -15.56 13.01
C GLN A 106 -19.29 -15.49 11.89
N GLY A 107 -19.09 -16.29 10.83
CA GLY A 107 -19.99 -16.30 9.67
C GLY A 107 -19.82 -15.11 8.72
N GLY A 108 -18.83 -14.24 8.96
CA GLY A 108 -18.40 -13.22 8.00
C GLY A 108 -17.45 -13.80 6.95
N HIS A 109 -17.32 -13.09 5.83
CA HIS A 109 -16.43 -13.44 4.73
C HIS A 109 -15.86 -12.16 4.14
N LEU A 110 -14.56 -12.15 3.86
CA LEU A 110 -13.90 -11.05 3.17
C LEU A 110 -13.18 -11.60 1.95
N HIS A 111 -13.59 -11.11 0.79
CA HIS A 111 -12.93 -11.38 -0.47
C HIS A 111 -12.56 -10.07 -1.16
N MET A 112 -11.29 -9.91 -1.47
CA MET A 112 -10.77 -8.69 -2.08
C MET A 112 -9.53 -8.95 -2.94
N TRP A 113 -9.31 -8.03 -3.87
CA TRP A 113 -8.14 -7.97 -4.74
C TRP A 113 -7.38 -6.68 -4.51
N ILE A 114 -6.06 -6.78 -4.46
CA ILE A 114 -5.14 -5.66 -4.22
C ILE A 114 -4.17 -5.62 -5.39
N ASP A 115 -4.22 -4.54 -6.15
CA ASP A 115 -3.26 -4.33 -7.24
C ASP A 115 -2.04 -3.59 -6.71
N VAL A 116 -0.86 -4.09 -7.04
CA VAL A 116 0.42 -3.55 -6.64
C VAL A 116 1.32 -3.38 -7.86
N CYS A 117 2.19 -2.39 -7.83
CA CYS A 117 3.20 -2.21 -8.86
C CYS A 117 4.46 -1.56 -8.29
N ASN A 118 5.51 -1.56 -9.10
CA ASN A 118 6.73 -0.81 -8.81
C ASN A 118 6.62 0.63 -9.30
N GLY A 119 7.08 1.56 -8.46
CA GLY A 119 7.04 2.99 -8.74
C GLY A 119 8.10 3.76 -7.97
N ARG A 120 7.96 5.09 -7.91
CA ARG A 120 8.86 5.98 -7.16
C ARG A 120 8.07 7.06 -6.44
N GLY A 121 8.52 7.41 -5.25
CA GLY A 121 7.93 8.51 -4.47
C GLY A 121 6.49 8.22 -4.04
N TYR A 122 5.59 9.16 -4.35
CA TYR A 122 4.19 9.14 -3.94
C TYR A 122 3.30 9.50 -5.13
N VAL A 123 2.24 8.73 -5.34
CA VAL A 123 1.21 9.02 -6.35
C VAL A 123 -0.15 9.07 -5.67
N PRO A 124 -0.91 10.17 -5.80
CA PRO A 124 -2.23 10.28 -5.18
C PRO A 124 -3.27 9.38 -5.87
N ALA A 125 -4.29 8.95 -5.14
CA ALA A 125 -5.37 8.11 -5.65
C ALA A 125 -6.05 8.69 -6.90
N SER A 126 -6.14 10.02 -7.02
CA SER A 126 -6.73 10.68 -8.19
C SER A 126 -5.97 10.42 -9.49
N GLU A 127 -4.66 10.20 -9.43
CA GLU A 127 -3.83 9.88 -10.60
C GLU A 127 -3.87 8.39 -10.96
N ASN A 128 -4.10 7.52 -9.97
CA ASN A 128 -4.34 6.09 -10.20
C ASN A 128 -5.71 5.80 -10.84
N LYS A 129 -6.62 6.78 -10.85
CA LYS A 129 -7.95 6.63 -11.43
C LYS A 129 -7.88 6.68 -12.95
N THR A 130 -8.19 5.57 -13.62
CA THR A 130 -8.25 5.49 -15.08
C THR A 130 -9.69 5.32 -15.58
N ALA A 131 -9.93 5.65 -16.85
CA ALA A 131 -11.24 5.48 -17.49
C ALA A 131 -11.63 4.00 -17.68
N GLU A 132 -10.66 3.09 -17.57
CA GLU A 132 -10.83 1.64 -17.76
C GLU A 132 -11.16 0.90 -16.45
N MET A 133 -11.17 1.61 -15.31
CA MET A 133 -11.51 1.02 -14.02
C MET A 133 -12.93 0.46 -14.02
N SER A 134 -13.07 -0.73 -13.44
CA SER A 134 -14.35 -1.38 -13.28
C SER A 134 -15.13 -0.75 -12.12
N ILE A 135 -16.45 -0.93 -12.13
CA ILE A 135 -17.28 -0.58 -10.98
C ILE A 135 -16.80 -1.38 -9.75
N GLY A 136 -16.58 -0.68 -8.63
CA GLY A 136 -16.04 -1.27 -7.40
C GLY A 136 -14.52 -1.22 -7.26
N ASP A 137 -13.79 -0.76 -8.29
CA ASP A 137 -12.37 -0.44 -8.15
C ASP A 137 -12.21 0.83 -7.32
N ILE A 138 -11.51 0.73 -6.20
CA ILE A 138 -11.21 1.84 -5.29
C ILE A 138 -9.74 2.22 -5.48
N PRO A 139 -9.42 3.33 -6.17
CA PRO A 139 -8.05 3.80 -6.27
C PRO A 139 -7.56 4.24 -4.88
N VAL A 140 -6.30 3.94 -4.58
CA VAL A 140 -5.67 4.32 -3.31
C VAL A 140 -4.39 5.10 -3.59
N ASP A 141 -3.94 5.90 -2.61
CA ASP A 141 -2.65 6.56 -2.75
C ASP A 141 -1.52 5.53 -2.72
N SER A 142 -0.64 5.60 -3.71
CA SER A 142 0.53 4.73 -3.82
C SER A 142 1.72 5.34 -3.09
N LEU A 143 2.18 4.63 -2.06
CA LEU A 143 3.40 4.92 -1.33
C LEU A 143 4.49 3.98 -1.85
N PHE A 144 5.30 4.44 -2.80
CA PHE A 144 6.38 3.63 -3.39
C PHE A 144 7.71 3.82 -2.67
N SER A 145 7.94 4.98 -2.06
CA SER A 145 9.19 5.24 -1.34
C SER A 145 9.31 4.29 -0.15
N PRO A 146 10.35 3.42 -0.10
CA PRO A 146 10.62 2.59 1.07
C PRO A 146 11.18 3.41 2.25
N ILE A 147 11.37 4.72 2.06
CA ILE A 147 11.90 5.64 3.06
C ILE A 147 10.75 6.48 3.62
N GLU A 148 10.44 6.27 4.90
CA GLU A 148 9.36 6.99 5.60
C GLU A 148 9.77 8.41 6.03
N LYS A 149 11.01 8.56 6.52
CA LYS A 149 11.47 9.81 7.13
C LYS A 149 12.96 10.03 6.97
N VAL A 150 13.32 11.24 6.53
CA VAL A 150 14.71 11.69 6.43
C VAL A 150 14.86 13.08 7.05
N ASN A 151 15.84 13.20 7.95
CA ASN A 151 16.21 14.44 8.62
C ASN A 151 17.72 14.67 8.48
N TYR A 152 18.14 15.93 8.43
CA TYR A 152 19.56 16.32 8.45
C TYR A 152 19.73 17.61 9.26
N GLN A 153 20.92 17.79 9.83
CA GLN A 153 21.33 18.98 10.57
C GLN A 153 22.73 19.39 10.09
N VAL A 154 23.01 20.70 10.07
CA VAL A 154 24.30 21.27 9.66
C VAL A 154 24.77 22.19 10.78
N GLU A 155 26.04 22.04 11.17
CA GLU A 155 26.74 22.85 12.18
C GLU A 155 27.93 23.59 11.56
#